data_AF-A0A099S6Z2-F1
#
_entry.id   AF-A0A099S6Z2-F1
#
_cell.length_a   1.000
_cell.length_b   1.000
_cell.length_c   1.000
_cell.angle_alpha   90.00
_cell.angle_beta   90.00
_cell.angle_gamma   90.00
#
_symmetry.space_group_name_H-M   'P 1'
#
loop_
_entity.id
_entity.type
_entity.pdbx_description
1 polymer ?
#
loop_
_entity_poly.entity_id
_entity_poly.type
_entity_poly.pdbx_seq_one_letter_code
_entity_poly.pdbx_strand_id
1 'polypeptide(L)'
;MNQKIKEAKKQKVVRYIFKNQRLFLLINKVKLWPSRSGTLHGVKSIENRGKTMVVTTHCGESFVVWDSKNSRSARWLRNRWCKNPCKKCKIPEWKLTKYSQTVFTDTRR
;
A
#
# COMPACT_ATOMS: atom_id res chain seq x y z
N MET A 1 16.99 -31.03 9.24
CA MET A 1 17.10 -29.96 8.22
C MET A 1 15.77 -29.30 7.81
N ASN A 2 14.59 -29.69 8.33
CA ASN A 2 13.28 -29.23 7.83
C ASN A 2 12.48 -28.27 8.74
N GLN A 3 12.92 -28.02 9.98
CA GLN A 3 12.25 -27.07 10.89
C GLN A 3 12.61 -25.61 10.59
N LYS A 4 13.90 -25.31 10.40
CA LYS A 4 14.39 -23.93 10.12
C LYS A 4 13.83 -23.33 8.83
N ILE A 5 13.55 -24.16 7.82
CA ILE A 5 12.94 -23.73 6.54
C ILE A 5 11.44 -23.42 6.73
N LYS A 6 10.74 -24.13 7.63
CA LYS A 6 9.33 -23.87 7.98
C LYS A 6 9.18 -22.59 8.81
N GLU A 7 10.10 -22.32 9.74
CA GLU A 7 10.10 -21.08 10.53
C GLU A 7 10.44 -19.85 9.69
N ALA A 8 11.39 -19.95 8.75
CA ALA A 8 11.71 -18.89 7.79
C ALA A 8 10.56 -18.56 6.82
N LYS A 9 9.60 -19.49 6.62
CA LYS A 9 8.44 -19.31 5.73
C LYS A 9 7.23 -18.67 6.40
N LYS A 10 7.18 -18.55 7.73
CA LYS A 10 6.08 -17.83 8.39
C LYS A 10 6.39 -16.34 8.36
N GLN A 11 6.02 -15.68 7.26
CA GLN A 11 5.99 -14.21 7.20
C GLN A 11 5.24 -13.72 8.44
N LYS A 12 5.97 -13.16 9.40
CA LYS A 12 5.41 -12.65 10.64
C LYS A 12 4.42 -11.58 10.23
N VAL A 13 3.14 -11.74 10.58
CA VAL A 13 2.14 -10.72 10.28
C VAL A 13 2.51 -9.48 11.08
N VAL A 14 2.94 -8.42 10.40
CA VAL A 14 3.42 -7.19 11.05
C VAL A 14 2.28 -6.21 11.31
N ARG A 15 1.22 -6.27 10.50
CA ARG A 15 0.15 -5.27 10.56
C ARG A 15 -1.18 -5.81 10.05
N TYR A 16 -2.23 -5.54 10.80
CA TYR A 16 -3.61 -5.72 10.36
C TYR A 16 -4.22 -4.38 9.91
N ILE A 17 -4.94 -4.42 8.79
CA ILE A 17 -5.64 -3.27 8.22
C ILE A 17 -7.06 -3.70 7.88
N PHE A 18 -8.05 -2.88 8.25
CA PHE A 18 -9.44 -3.12 7.86
C PHE A 18 -9.61 -2.97 6.34
N LYS A 19 -10.18 -3.98 5.69
CA LYS A 19 -10.29 -4.10 4.24
C LYS A 19 -11.31 -3.14 3.64
N ASN A 20 -12.41 -2.86 4.34
CA ASN A 20 -13.54 -2.09 3.82
C ASN A 20 -13.51 -0.62 4.26
N GLN A 21 -12.38 0.05 4.03
CA GLN A 21 -12.21 1.48 4.33
C GLN A 21 -11.95 2.31 3.07
N ARG A 22 -12.08 3.63 3.20
CA ARG A 22 -11.84 4.56 2.09
C ARG A 22 -10.37 4.57 1.66
N LEU A 23 -10.12 4.98 0.43
CA LEU A 23 -8.79 4.94 -0.19
C LEU A 23 -7.79 5.81 0.59
N PHE A 24 -8.25 6.98 1.07
CA PHE A 24 -7.46 7.89 1.88
C PHE A 24 -6.86 7.18 3.10
N LEU A 25 -7.68 6.44 3.86
CA LEU A 25 -7.23 5.73 5.06
C LEU A 25 -6.21 4.63 4.73
N LEU A 26 -6.42 3.90 3.63
CA LEU A 26 -5.47 2.88 3.17
C LEU A 26 -4.10 3.50 2.85
N ILE A 27 -4.06 4.54 2.02
CA ILE A 27 -2.81 5.16 1.60
C ILE A 27 -2.18 5.93 2.76
N ASN A 28 -2.97 6.56 3.62
CA ASN A 28 -2.44 7.27 4.78
C ASN A 28 -1.74 6.30 5.75
N LYS A 29 -2.26 5.08 5.92
CA LYS A 29 -1.66 4.04 6.76
C LYS A 29 -0.49 3.33 6.09
N VAL A 30 -0.57 3.04 4.79
CA VAL A 30 0.45 2.27 4.06
C VAL A 30 1.58 3.15 3.53
N LYS A 31 1.28 4.41 3.19
CA LYS A 31 2.17 5.40 2.53
C LYS A 31 2.78 4.91 1.21
N LEU A 32 2.00 4.12 0.46
CA LEU A 32 2.36 3.61 -0.86
C LEU A 32 1.18 3.82 -1.83
N TRP A 33 1.50 4.00 -3.11
CA TRP A 33 0.51 4.21 -4.16
C TRP A 33 0.72 3.23 -5.32
N PRO A 34 -0.31 2.45 -5.71
CA PRO A 34 -0.24 1.61 -6.90
C PRO A 34 -0.57 2.43 -8.15
N SER A 35 0.39 2.59 -9.06
CA SER A 35 0.13 3.18 -10.37
C SER A 35 -0.62 2.20 -11.29
N ARG A 36 -1.27 2.73 -12.34
CA ARG A 36 -1.99 1.91 -13.33
C ARG A 36 -1.08 0.96 -14.12
N SER A 37 0.22 1.26 -14.22
CA SER A 37 1.22 0.41 -14.89
C SER A 37 1.70 -0.77 -14.04
N GLY A 38 1.33 -0.84 -12.75
CA GLY A 38 1.84 -1.85 -11.83
C GLY A 38 3.08 -1.43 -11.05
N THR A 39 3.56 -0.19 -11.23
CA THR A 39 4.64 0.37 -10.42
C THR A 39 4.12 0.84 -9.06
N LEU A 40 4.78 0.46 -7.98
CA LEU A 40 4.47 0.89 -6.62
C LEU A 40 5.29 2.13 -6.26
N HIS A 41 4.63 3.24 -5.96
CA HIS A 41 5.27 4.51 -5.60
C HIS A 41 5.23 4.73 -4.09
N GLY A 42 6.24 5.41 -3.57
CA GLY A 42 6.22 5.95 -2.21
C GLY A 42 5.41 7.23 -2.17
N VAL A 43 4.50 7.36 -1.20
CA VAL A 43 3.70 8.58 -1.02
C VAL A 43 4.41 9.52 -0.07
N LYS A 44 4.66 10.76 -0.53
CA LYS A 44 5.30 11.84 0.22
C LYS A 44 4.27 12.63 1.03
N SER A 45 3.21 13.11 0.38
CA SER A 45 2.13 13.85 1.04
C SER A 45 0.77 13.50 0.43
N ILE A 46 -0.27 13.74 1.22
CA ILE A 46 -1.67 13.55 0.81
C ILE A 46 -2.44 14.76 1.33
N GLU A 47 -3.08 15.50 0.44
CA GLU A 47 -3.98 16.59 0.78
C GLU A 47 -5.42 16.12 0.57
N ASN A 48 -6.21 16.08 1.63
CA ASN A 48 -7.61 15.64 1.55
C ASN A 48 -8.52 16.83 1.22
N ARG A 49 -9.31 16.71 0.15
CA ARG A 49 -10.30 17.71 -0.30
C ARG A 49 -11.74 17.16 -0.19
N GLY A 50 -11.96 16.23 0.74
CA GLY A 50 -13.25 15.61 1.03
C GLY A 50 -13.58 14.44 0.12
N LYS A 51 -14.10 14.71 -1.08
CA LYS A 51 -14.44 13.66 -2.06
C LYS A 51 -13.23 13.22 -2.89
N THR A 52 -12.27 14.12 -3.06
CA THR A 52 -11.01 13.87 -3.76
C THR A 52 -9.83 14.13 -2.83
N MET A 53 -8.65 13.67 -3.23
CA MET A 53 -7.39 13.95 -2.56
C MET A 53 -6.30 14.20 -3.61
N VAL A 54 -5.34 15.04 -3.26
CA VAL A 54 -4.11 15.20 -4.04
C VAL A 54 -3.05 14.32 -3.40
N VAL A 55 -2.49 13.41 -4.18
CA VAL A 55 -1.40 12.54 -3.74
C VAL A 55 -0.13 13.00 -4.41
N THR A 56 0.90 13.29 -3.61
CA THR A 56 2.24 13.61 -4.11
C THR A 56 3.19 12.48 -3.74
N THR A 57 3.89 11.95 -4.73
CA THR A 57 4.83 10.84 -4.58
C THR A 57 6.26 11.34 -4.32
N HIS A 58 7.11 10.45 -3.80
CA HIS A 58 8.53 10.77 -3.61
C HIS A 58 9.29 10.97 -4.93
N CYS A 59 8.79 10.46 -6.06
CA CYS A 59 9.40 10.69 -7.37
C CYS A 59 8.94 12.00 -8.04
N GLY A 60 8.15 12.83 -7.35
CA GLY A 60 7.74 14.16 -7.82
C GLY A 60 6.40 14.20 -8.55
N GLU A 61 5.77 13.06 -8.82
CA GLU A 61 4.44 13.03 -9.44
C GLU A 61 3.37 13.48 -8.44
N SER A 62 2.46 14.33 -8.88
CA SER A 62 1.27 14.75 -8.13
C SER A 62 0.02 14.55 -8.98
N PHE A 63 -1.04 14.03 -8.37
CA PHE A 63 -2.29 13.74 -9.08
C PHE A 63 -3.51 13.77 -8.15
N VAL A 64 -4.67 14.07 -8.74
CA VAL A 64 -5.96 14.11 -8.04
C VAL A 64 -6.68 12.77 -8.20
N VAL A 65 -7.15 12.20 -7.09
CA VAL A 65 -7.88 10.92 -7.09
C VAL A 65 -9.11 10.99 -6.19
N TRP A 66 -10.14 10.23 -6.54
CA TRP A 66 -11.35 10.10 -5.74
C TRP A 66 -11.13 9.22 -4.51
N ASP A 67 -11.69 9.63 -3.37
CA ASP A 67 -11.66 8.84 -2.14
C ASP A 67 -12.73 7.73 -2.13
N SER A 68 -12.51 6.70 -2.96
CA SER A 68 -13.45 5.58 -3.11
C SER A 68 -12.86 4.26 -2.60
N LYS A 69 -13.62 3.57 -1.74
CA LYS A 69 -13.32 2.21 -1.24
C LYS A 69 -13.30 1.15 -2.35
N ASN A 70 -14.01 1.40 -3.45
CA ASN A 70 -14.14 0.49 -4.60
C ASN A 70 -13.23 0.84 -5.77
N SER A 71 -12.37 1.85 -5.61
CA SER A 71 -11.44 2.27 -6.65
C SER A 71 -10.46 1.15 -7.02
N ARG A 72 -9.95 1.21 -8.25
CA ARG A 72 -8.87 0.32 -8.72
C ARG A 72 -7.68 0.37 -7.76
N SER A 73 -7.24 1.56 -7.36
CA SER A 73 -6.12 1.75 -6.43
C SER A 73 -6.37 1.09 -5.08
N ALA A 74 -7.58 1.22 -4.51
CA ALA A 74 -7.93 0.55 -3.25
C ALA A 74 -7.89 -0.98 -3.38
N ARG A 75 -8.42 -1.54 -4.47
CA ARG A 75 -8.36 -2.99 -4.74
C ARG A 75 -6.91 -3.46 -4.91
N TRP A 76 -6.10 -2.71 -5.64
CA TRP A 76 -4.71 -3.04 -5.91
C TRP A 76 -3.84 -3.01 -4.65
N LEU A 77 -4.07 -2.05 -3.74
CA LEU A 77 -3.41 -2.03 -2.43
C LEU A 77 -3.76 -3.26 -1.60
N ARG A 78 -5.05 -3.61 -1.52
CA ARG A 78 -5.52 -4.75 -0.71
C ARG A 78 -4.99 -6.09 -1.22
N ASN A 79 -4.96 -6.25 -2.53
CA ASN A 79 -4.53 -7.49 -3.17
C ASN A 79 -3.03 -7.53 -3.50
N ARG A 80 -2.30 -6.43 -3.25
CA ARG A 80 -0.88 -6.27 -3.56
C ARG A 80 -0.54 -6.53 -5.04
N TRP A 81 -1.40 -6.08 -5.96
CA TRP A 81 -1.24 -6.28 -7.41
C TRP A 81 -0.23 -5.31 -8.06
N CYS A 82 0.93 -5.12 -7.44
CA CYS A 82 2.01 -4.29 -7.98
C CYS A 82 3.17 -5.20 -8.39
N LYS A 83 3.76 -4.94 -9.55
CA LYS A 83 4.85 -5.74 -10.10
C LYS A 83 6.18 -5.35 -9.49
N ASN A 84 6.50 -4.05 -9.53
CA ASN A 84 7.81 -3.54 -9.17
C ASN A 84 7.71 -2.22 -8.38
N PRO A 85 8.60 -1.96 -7.40
CA PRO A 85 8.71 -0.66 -6.78
C PRO A 85 9.31 0.38 -7.74
N CYS A 86 8.90 1.63 -7.60
CA CYS A 86 9.45 2.74 -8.37
C CYS A 86 10.90 3.00 -7.96
N LYS A 87 11.83 2.89 -8.93
CA LYS A 87 13.27 3.15 -8.72
C LYS A 87 13.56 4.57 -8.23
N LYS A 88 12.82 5.57 -8.76
CA LYS A 88 12.97 6.98 -8.37
C LYS A 88 12.48 7.26 -6.95
N CYS A 89 11.44 6.56 -6.49
CA CYS A 89 10.94 6.73 -5.13
C CYS A 89 11.90 6.19 -4.05
N LYS A 90 12.86 5.33 -4.42
CA LYS A 90 13.81 4.69 -3.50
C LYS A 90 13.12 4.14 -2.25
N ILE A 91 12.06 3.34 -2.46
CA ILE A 91 11.27 2.79 -1.35
C ILE A 91 12.17 1.85 -0.55
N PRO A 92 12.37 2.07 0.76
CA PRO A 92 13.21 1.20 1.56
C PRO A 92 12.68 -0.24 1.62
N GLU A 93 13.59 -1.21 1.65
CA GLU A 93 13.24 -2.64 1.64
C GLU A 93 12.34 -3.03 2.83
N TRP A 94 12.63 -2.50 4.02
CA TRP A 94 11.81 -2.77 5.21
C TRP A 94 10.34 -2.37 5.00
N LYS A 95 10.07 -1.32 4.21
CA LYS A 95 8.70 -0.85 3.94
C LYS A 95 8.00 -1.77 2.95
N LEU A 96 8.73 -2.27 1.95
CA LEU A 96 8.23 -3.28 1.00
C LEU A 96 7.91 -4.59 1.72
N THR A 97 8.83 -5.06 2.58
CA THR A 97 8.63 -6.24 3.42
C THR A 97 7.45 -6.05 4.40
N LYS A 98 7.33 -4.90 5.06
CA LYS A 98 6.19 -4.61 5.93
C LYS A 98 4.87 -4.59 5.17
N TYR A 99 4.87 -4.10 3.93
CA TYR A 99 3.68 -4.09 3.09
C TYR A 99 3.29 -5.49 2.60
N SER A 100 4.26 -6.32 2.20
CA SER A 100 4.00 -7.70 1.78
C SER A 100 3.41 -8.52 2.93
N GLN A 101 3.84 -8.28 4.16
CA GLN A 101 3.37 -8.93 5.39
C GLN A 101 2.09 -8.31 5.99
N THR A 102 1.52 -7.26 5.37
CA THR A 102 0.30 -6.63 5.87
C THR A 102 -0.92 -7.48 5.52
N VAL A 103 -1.75 -7.80 6.52
CA VAL A 103 -3.00 -8.53 6.36
C VAL A 103 -4.17 -7.55 6.29
N PHE A 104 -4.96 -7.64 5.22
CA PHE A 104 -6.21 -6.90 5.06
C PHE A 104 -7.37 -7.79 5.49
N THR A 105 -8.04 -7.44 6.59
CA THR A 105 -9.11 -8.24 7.20
C THR A 105 -10.44 -7.50 7.20
N ASP A 106 -11.54 -8.24 7.10
CA ASP A 106 -12.91 -7.72 7.18
C ASP A 106 -13.37 -7.46 8.64
N THR A 107 -12.53 -7.77 9.63
CA THR A 107 -12.76 -7.41 11.03
C THR A 107 -12.06 -6.12 11.40
N ARG A 108 -12.74 -5.22 12.13
CA ARG A 108 -12.07 -4.11 12.80
C ARG A 108 -11.34 -4.69 14.00
N ARG A 109 -10.01 -4.73 13.93
CA ARG A 109 -9.11 -5.11 15.03
C ARG A 109 -8.28 -3.90 15.44
#